data_AF-A0AA39H028-F1
#
_entry.id   AF-A0AA39H028-F1
#
_cell.length_a   1.000
_cell.length_b   1.000
_cell.length_c   1.000
_cell.angle_alpha   90.00
_cell.angle_beta   90.00
_cell.angle_gamma   90.00
#
_symmetry.space_group_name_H-M   'P 1'
#
loop_
_entity.id
_entity.type
_entity.pdbx_description
1 polymer ?
#
loop_
_entity_poly.entity_id
_entity_poly.type
_entity_poly.pdbx_seq_one_letter_code
_entity_poly.pdbx_strand_id
1 'polypeptide(L)'
;MAVPSSVADNVEGGLPSRPSFPQLPVFPSRQGSRSSNGSNSSTDVSPQHRSILAAASRFSGNSEAATRYAFVELICTILRLDFYDSEDSYSLAFCELVLETVLAKVDLPRRTKVSVRHHLKGEGTSDDIVSLITTIKANAYIAERGSMHLLAMLVLISIERGEYDSRFRVMLRHASALLGSSWDEFEELEDGLTHHLLDDQYVESDESRKSREKAEKMKKVKRYAMIGAATGVGGVIIGLTGGLAAPLVAAGAGVVIGAGAAAGIATTAGAAVLGSVFGVAGAGLAGYKMNKRVGAIEEFVVEPLTEGHSLHCILCVSGWIDENSPNAFQYQWRHLWMSKEQYTLRYESKYLVELGKAIDYIVSFAVSYAVQHTLMETALAGLVAAVAWPVALLSASSVLDNPWNVCVTRAAEVGEQLAEVLLSRAHGKRPITLVGFSLGARVIYHCLLAMSKRSECRGIIQDVVLLGAPVSASPKEWKKLCSVVGGRVINGYCETDWLLRFVYRTMSVQFAIAGTGPVEARGEKKIVNFNLSNIVKGHLDYARKLTEILDAVGMRVTPRSAASKIDLEAYEQQTTVQEGENGSS
;
A
#
# COMPACT_ATOMS: atom_id res chain seq x y z
N MET A 1 -31.76 41.89 37.81
CA MET A 1 -30.44 42.45 37.49
C MET A 1 -30.05 41.92 36.12
N ALA A 2 -29.86 42.81 35.17
CA ALA A 2 -29.88 42.53 33.74
C ALA A 2 -28.57 43.00 33.08
N VAL A 3 -28.19 42.30 31.99
CA VAL A 3 -27.36 42.75 30.83
C VAL A 3 -25.83 42.83 31.08
N PRO A 4 -24.91 42.65 30.07
CA PRO A 4 -25.09 42.44 28.61
C PRO A 4 -24.30 41.31 27.92
N SER A 5 -24.75 41.09 26.68
CA SER A 5 -24.08 40.57 25.49
C SER A 5 -23.07 41.55 24.83
N SER A 6 -21.99 40.99 24.26
CA SER A 6 -21.15 41.41 23.10
C SER A 6 -19.69 41.08 23.46
N VAL A 7 -18.85 40.50 22.59
CA VAL A 7 -18.41 40.99 21.28
C VAL A 7 -17.91 39.80 20.46
N ALA A 8 -18.28 39.78 19.18
CA ALA A 8 -17.65 38.97 18.15
C ALA A 8 -16.27 39.57 17.83
N ASP A 9 -15.22 38.78 17.95
CA ASP A 9 -13.93 39.08 17.32
C ASP A 9 -13.55 37.95 16.38
N ASN A 10 -13.36 38.35 15.13
CA ASN A 10 -12.79 37.59 14.03
C ASN A 10 -11.44 37.00 14.43
N VAL A 11 -11.30 35.68 14.32
CA VAL A 11 -10.00 35.05 14.11
C VAL A 11 -10.14 34.09 12.94
N GLU A 12 -9.78 34.59 11.75
CA GLU A 12 -9.26 33.75 10.66
C GLU A 12 -8.01 33.04 11.21
N GLY A 13 -8.23 31.87 11.83
CA GLY A 13 -7.16 31.01 12.31
C GLY A 13 -6.58 30.23 11.13
N GLY A 14 -5.52 30.78 10.53
CA GLY A 14 -4.69 30.06 9.56
C GLY A 14 -4.16 28.74 10.12
N LEU A 15 -3.85 27.83 9.19
CA LEU A 15 -3.16 26.55 9.37
C LEU A 15 -2.20 26.55 10.57
N PRO A 16 -2.14 25.48 11.39
CA PRO A 16 -0.92 25.20 12.12
C PRO A 16 0.16 24.86 11.08
N SER A 17 0.89 25.87 10.64
CA SER A 17 2.15 25.67 9.92
C SER A 17 3.07 24.88 10.83
N ARG A 18 3.55 23.72 10.35
CA ARG A 18 4.68 23.04 10.98
C ARG A 18 5.79 24.06 11.25
N PRO A 19 6.53 23.95 12.38
CA PRO A 19 7.75 24.73 12.52
C PRO A 19 8.60 24.50 11.26
N SER A 20 9.00 25.59 10.61
CA SER A 20 9.84 25.55 9.43
C SER A 20 11.18 24.94 9.80
N PHE A 21 11.35 23.65 9.53
CA PHE A 21 12.62 22.97 9.70
C PHE A 21 13.57 23.40 8.56
N PRO A 22 14.87 23.56 8.85
CA PRO A 22 15.83 24.02 7.86
C PRO A 22 15.79 23.12 6.63
N GLN A 23 15.63 23.74 5.45
CA GLN A 23 15.69 23.03 4.17
C GLN A 23 16.98 22.22 4.12
N LEU A 24 16.86 20.89 4.13
CA LEU A 24 18.00 20.01 3.92
C LEU A 24 18.53 20.26 2.49
N PRO A 25 19.81 20.66 2.28
CA PRO A 25 20.34 20.98 0.96
C PRO A 25 20.56 19.75 0.05
N VAL A 26 19.76 18.70 0.21
CA VAL A 26 19.82 17.47 -0.58
C VAL A 26 19.53 17.78 -2.05
N PHE A 27 18.60 18.70 -2.30
CA PHE A 27 18.19 19.10 -3.64
C PHE A 27 18.76 20.48 -3.99
N PRO A 28 19.21 20.72 -5.24
CA PRO A 28 19.71 22.02 -5.65
C PRO A 28 18.64 23.11 -5.46
N SER A 29 18.96 24.15 -4.68
CA SER A 29 18.15 25.36 -4.60
C SER A 29 18.23 26.13 -5.92
N ARG A 30 17.08 26.53 -6.48
CA ARG A 30 16.95 27.31 -7.72
C ARG A 30 17.70 28.64 -7.61
N GLN A 31 18.95 28.71 -8.10
CA GLN A 31 19.62 29.99 -8.34
C GLN A 31 19.09 30.59 -9.66
N GLY A 32 18.56 31.81 -9.59
CA GLY A 32 18.14 32.57 -10.76
C GLY A 32 19.29 32.69 -11.76
N SER A 33 19.01 32.35 -13.01
CA SER A 33 19.97 32.34 -14.11
C SER A 33 20.57 33.73 -14.32
N ARG A 34 21.84 33.92 -13.95
CA ARG A 34 22.72 34.91 -14.58
C ARG A 34 23.57 34.19 -15.61
N SER A 35 23.39 34.59 -16.87
CA SER A 35 24.12 34.07 -18.03
C SER A 35 25.59 34.48 -17.97
N SER A 36 26.49 33.50 -17.93
CA SER A 36 27.89 33.69 -18.32
C SER A 36 28.29 32.58 -19.30
N ASN A 37 28.62 32.97 -20.52
CA ASN A 37 29.12 32.10 -21.58
C ASN A 37 30.46 31.48 -21.18
N GLY A 38 30.57 30.15 -21.35
CA GLY A 38 31.81 29.40 -21.19
C GLY A 38 31.68 28.02 -21.81
N SER A 39 32.58 27.71 -22.73
CA SER A 39 32.58 26.58 -23.67
C SER A 39 32.96 25.21 -23.09
N ASN A 40 32.37 24.19 -23.72
CA ASN A 40 32.86 22.83 -24.02
C ASN A 40 32.70 21.64 -23.03
N SER A 41 32.13 20.59 -23.65
CA SER A 41 32.23 19.15 -23.43
C SER A 41 31.79 18.55 -22.09
N SER A 42 30.65 17.86 -22.08
CA SER A 42 30.53 16.43 -21.73
C SER A 42 29.07 15.98 -21.63
N THR A 43 28.78 14.82 -22.21
CA THR A 43 27.68 13.87 -21.92
C THR A 43 26.38 14.43 -21.34
N ASP A 44 25.34 14.43 -22.17
CA ASP A 44 23.99 14.88 -21.81
C ASP A 44 23.29 13.85 -20.89
N VAL A 45 23.62 13.92 -19.60
CA VAL A 45 23.13 13.03 -18.54
C VAL A 45 21.77 13.53 -18.02
N SER A 46 20.81 12.63 -17.79
CA SER A 46 19.47 12.99 -17.32
C SER A 46 19.50 13.68 -15.94
N PRO A 47 18.55 14.59 -15.64
CA PRO A 47 18.49 15.35 -14.37
C PRO A 47 18.47 14.46 -13.12
N GLN A 48 17.74 13.34 -13.17
CA GLN A 48 17.69 12.34 -12.10
C GLN A 48 19.05 11.64 -11.93
N HIS A 49 19.71 11.31 -13.04
CA HIS A 49 21.05 10.74 -12.96
C HIS A 49 22.06 11.79 -12.44
N ARG A 50 21.87 13.08 -12.72
CA ARG A 50 22.65 14.16 -12.10
C ARG A 50 22.38 14.28 -10.59
N SER A 51 21.14 14.16 -10.12
CA SER A 51 20.83 14.24 -8.69
C SER A 51 21.39 13.03 -7.93
N ILE A 52 21.32 11.83 -8.51
CA ILE A 52 21.94 10.61 -7.97
C ILE A 52 23.46 10.76 -7.91
N LEU A 53 24.10 11.15 -9.02
CA LEU A 53 25.54 11.35 -9.06
C LEU A 53 25.98 12.48 -8.12
N ALA A 54 25.20 13.55 -7.97
CA ALA A 54 25.47 14.63 -7.04
C ALA A 54 25.36 14.16 -5.58
N ALA A 55 24.33 13.39 -5.22
CA ALA A 55 24.19 12.84 -3.88
C ALA A 55 25.34 11.88 -3.53
N ALA A 56 25.65 10.94 -4.44
CA ALA A 56 26.71 9.96 -4.26
C ALA A 56 28.12 10.57 -4.25
N SER A 57 28.37 11.58 -5.09
CA SER A 57 29.64 12.32 -5.09
C SER A 57 29.80 13.19 -3.85
N ARG A 58 28.73 13.85 -3.37
CA ARG A 58 28.75 14.60 -2.11
C ARG A 58 29.04 13.68 -0.92
N PHE A 59 28.41 12.50 -0.87
CA PHE A 59 28.73 11.52 0.17
C PHE A 59 30.19 11.08 0.05
N SER A 60 30.64 10.68 -1.15
CA SER A 60 31.99 10.16 -1.34
C SER A 60 33.09 11.21 -1.09
N GLY A 61 32.84 12.47 -1.42
CA GLY A 61 33.77 13.58 -1.21
C GLY A 61 33.88 14.06 0.24
N ASN A 62 32.83 13.86 1.06
CA ASN A 62 32.80 14.28 2.46
C ASN A 62 32.94 13.11 3.46
N SER A 63 33.21 11.90 2.97
CA SER A 63 33.36 10.71 3.83
C SER A 63 34.68 9.96 3.60
N GLU A 64 35.27 9.54 4.72
CA GLU A 64 36.47 8.72 4.70
C GLU A 64 36.17 7.33 4.12
N ALA A 65 37.21 6.64 3.64
CA ALA A 65 37.07 5.29 3.09
C ALA A 65 36.46 4.30 4.11
N ALA A 66 36.78 4.46 5.40
CA ALA A 66 36.22 3.66 6.48
C ALA A 66 34.70 3.85 6.62
N THR A 67 34.21 5.10 6.59
CA THR A 67 32.77 5.43 6.63
C THR A 67 32.04 4.87 5.41
N ARG A 68 32.61 5.01 4.21
CA ARG A 68 32.03 4.47 2.98
C ARG A 68 31.92 2.95 3.02
N TYR A 69 32.98 2.30 3.50
CA TYR A 69 32.98 0.85 3.70
C TYR A 69 31.92 0.44 4.72
N ALA A 70 31.90 1.07 5.90
CA ALA A 70 30.95 0.75 6.95
C ALA A 70 29.49 0.91 6.49
N PHE A 71 29.20 1.95 5.71
CA PHE A 71 27.88 2.16 5.12
C PHE A 71 27.48 1.04 4.16
N VAL A 72 28.36 0.69 3.21
CA VAL A 72 28.07 -0.38 2.23
C VAL A 72 27.96 -1.75 2.93
N GLU A 73 28.82 -2.02 3.91
CA GLU A 73 28.79 -3.25 4.70
C GLU A 73 27.52 -3.35 5.55
N LEU A 74 27.01 -2.24 6.09
CA LEU A 74 25.74 -2.20 6.80
C LEU A 74 24.58 -2.61 5.88
N ILE A 75 24.53 -2.05 4.66
CA ILE A 75 23.51 -2.43 3.67
C ILE A 75 23.66 -3.91 3.26
N CYS A 76 24.88 -4.37 3.02
CA CYS A 76 25.16 -5.78 2.74
C CYS A 76 24.67 -6.71 3.87
N THR A 77 24.89 -6.31 5.13
CA THR A 77 24.46 -7.05 6.32
C THR A 77 22.94 -7.11 6.42
N ILE A 78 22.23 -6.00 6.18
CA ILE A 78 20.75 -5.98 6.15
C ILE A 78 20.24 -6.92 5.05
N LEU A 79 20.79 -6.83 3.84
CA LEU A 79 20.41 -7.71 2.72
C LEU A 79 20.59 -9.19 3.09
N ARG A 80 21.73 -9.53 3.69
CA ARG A 80 22.04 -10.89 4.11
C ARG A 80 21.11 -11.41 5.21
N LEU A 81 20.81 -10.59 6.22
CA LEU A 81 20.05 -11.05 7.39
C LEU A 81 18.54 -11.12 7.14
N ASP A 82 18.01 -10.23 6.30
CA ASP A 82 16.56 -10.06 6.12
C ASP A 82 16.03 -10.67 4.82
N PHE A 83 16.84 -10.67 3.76
CA PHE A 83 16.38 -10.97 2.41
C PHE A 83 17.12 -12.11 1.74
N TYR A 84 18.34 -12.44 2.17
CA TYR A 84 19.13 -13.47 1.53
C TYR A 84 18.64 -14.85 1.92
N ASP A 85 18.23 -15.61 0.91
CA ASP A 85 17.81 -17.00 1.03
C ASP A 85 18.45 -17.79 -0.11
N SER A 86 19.34 -18.72 0.22
CA SER A 86 20.08 -19.54 -0.73
C SER A 86 19.19 -20.48 -1.56
N GLU A 87 18.00 -20.79 -1.06
CA GLU A 87 17.05 -21.66 -1.75
C GLU A 87 16.14 -20.88 -2.73
N ASP A 88 16.15 -19.55 -2.65
CA ASP A 88 15.24 -18.69 -3.39
C ASP A 88 15.97 -17.75 -4.37
N SER A 89 15.99 -18.15 -5.64
CA SER A 89 16.66 -17.41 -6.72
C SER A 89 16.20 -15.96 -6.87
N TYR A 90 14.94 -15.65 -6.56
CA TYR A 90 14.42 -14.28 -6.64
C TYR A 90 14.91 -13.38 -5.50
N SER A 91 15.15 -13.98 -4.33
CA SER A 91 15.71 -13.31 -3.17
C SER A 91 17.20 -13.05 -3.38
N LEU A 92 17.93 -14.02 -3.93
CA LEU A 92 19.33 -13.85 -4.37
C LEU A 92 19.47 -12.73 -5.41
N ALA A 93 18.67 -12.78 -6.48
CA ALA A 93 18.71 -11.79 -7.55
C ALA A 93 18.42 -10.37 -7.05
N PHE A 94 17.51 -10.22 -6.08
CA PHE A 94 17.24 -8.93 -5.45
C PHE A 94 18.45 -8.44 -4.64
N CYS A 95 19.01 -9.28 -3.77
CA CYS A 95 20.16 -8.91 -2.94
C CYS A 95 21.37 -8.50 -3.79
N GLU A 96 21.68 -9.28 -4.83
CA GLU A 96 22.78 -8.98 -5.77
C GLU A 96 22.52 -7.68 -6.54
N LEU A 97 21.30 -7.49 -7.06
CA LEU A 97 20.95 -6.27 -7.79
C LEU A 97 21.10 -5.03 -6.92
N VAL A 98 20.60 -5.06 -5.68
CA VAL A 98 20.70 -3.93 -4.75
C VAL A 98 22.15 -3.65 -4.41
N LEU A 99 22.91 -4.69 -4.04
CA LEU A 99 24.31 -4.52 -3.66
C LEU A 99 25.14 -3.96 -4.82
N GLU A 100 25.01 -4.50 -6.03
CA GLU A 100 25.74 -3.99 -7.20
C GLU A 100 25.36 -2.54 -7.52
N THR A 101 24.08 -2.17 -7.38
CA THR A 101 23.64 -0.81 -7.62
C THR A 101 24.25 0.16 -6.61
N VAL A 102 24.33 -0.22 -5.33
CA VAL A 102 25.01 0.59 -4.29
C VAL A 102 26.52 0.66 -4.55
N LEU A 103 27.17 -0.47 -4.83
CA LEU A 103 28.60 -0.55 -5.12
C LEU A 103 29.01 0.25 -6.37
N ALA A 104 28.10 0.43 -7.34
CA ALA A 104 28.35 1.25 -8.52
C ALA A 104 28.39 2.75 -8.21
N LYS A 105 27.70 3.19 -7.14
CA LYS A 105 27.51 4.61 -6.80
C LYS A 105 28.42 5.07 -5.67
N VAL A 106 28.81 4.19 -4.76
CA VAL A 106 29.75 4.49 -3.68
C VAL A 106 31.18 4.21 -4.14
N ASP A 107 32.06 5.20 -3.99
CA ASP A 107 33.47 5.04 -4.33
C ASP A 107 34.16 4.14 -3.29
N LEU A 108 34.69 2.99 -3.74
CA LEU A 108 35.41 2.01 -2.93
C LEU A 108 36.49 1.33 -3.77
N PRO A 109 37.63 0.91 -3.16
CA PRO A 109 38.64 0.13 -3.87
C PRO A 109 38.09 -1.18 -4.43
N ARG A 110 38.56 -1.60 -5.61
CA ARG A 110 38.10 -2.84 -6.27
C ARG A 110 38.19 -4.07 -5.36
N ARG A 111 39.26 -4.21 -4.59
CA ARG A 111 39.44 -5.31 -3.63
C ARG A 111 38.35 -5.33 -2.55
N THR A 112 38.00 -4.18 -2.00
CA THR A 112 36.93 -4.03 -1.03
C THR A 112 35.58 -4.42 -1.63
N LYS A 113 35.28 -3.97 -2.86
CA LYS A 113 34.03 -4.37 -3.56
C LYS A 113 33.93 -5.88 -3.76
N VAL A 114 35.05 -6.57 -4.01
CA VAL A 114 35.07 -8.04 -4.09
C VAL A 114 34.77 -8.66 -2.73
N SER A 115 35.41 -8.19 -1.66
CA SER A 115 35.15 -8.68 -0.29
C SER A 115 33.67 -8.58 0.10
N VAL A 116 33.06 -7.42 -0.10
CA VAL A 116 31.63 -7.21 0.26
C VAL A 116 30.70 -8.17 -0.49
N ARG A 117 31.01 -8.54 -1.74
CA ARG A 117 30.22 -9.55 -2.48
C ARG A 117 30.31 -10.94 -1.85
N HIS A 118 31.48 -11.31 -1.33
CA HIS A 118 31.64 -12.55 -0.56
C HIS A 118 30.90 -12.47 0.77
N HIS A 119 30.92 -11.31 1.42
CA HIS A 119 30.19 -11.08 2.67
C HIS A 119 28.67 -11.24 2.49
N LEU A 120 28.10 -10.84 1.34
CA LEU A 120 26.69 -11.08 1.04
C LEU A 120 26.33 -12.56 1.07
N LYS A 121 27.27 -13.43 0.66
CA LYS A 121 27.14 -14.90 0.68
C LYS A 121 27.46 -15.52 2.05
N GLY A 122 27.77 -14.70 3.05
CA GLY A 122 28.14 -15.12 4.41
C GLY A 122 29.64 -15.42 4.59
N GLU A 123 30.46 -15.27 3.55
CA GLU A 123 31.89 -15.58 3.61
C GLU A 123 32.68 -14.41 4.20
N GLY A 124 33.46 -14.65 5.26
CA GLY A 124 34.38 -13.64 5.82
C GLY A 124 33.70 -12.47 6.56
N THR A 125 32.47 -12.66 7.02
CA THR A 125 31.67 -11.63 7.68
C THR A 125 32.08 -11.40 9.14
N SER A 126 31.98 -10.15 9.59
CA SER A 126 31.99 -9.77 11.00
C SER A 126 30.65 -9.09 11.29
N ASP A 127 29.76 -9.77 12.01
CA ASP A 127 28.40 -9.29 12.34
C ASP A 127 28.39 -8.17 13.41
N ASP A 128 29.45 -7.36 13.48
CA ASP A 128 29.54 -6.23 14.40
C ASP A 128 28.83 -4.99 13.82
N ILE A 129 27.50 -5.10 13.75
CA ILE A 129 26.61 -4.03 13.29
C ILE A 129 26.82 -2.75 14.11
N VAL A 130 27.14 -2.88 15.41
CA VAL A 130 27.35 -1.74 16.30
C VAL A 130 28.60 -0.96 15.89
N SER A 131 29.70 -1.63 15.57
CA SER A 131 30.91 -0.99 15.06
C SER A 131 30.68 -0.29 13.72
N LEU A 132 29.91 -0.91 12.81
CA LEU A 132 29.53 -0.28 11.54
C LEU A 132 28.75 1.02 11.77
N ILE A 133 27.70 0.97 12.60
CA ILE A 133 26.88 2.15 12.93
C ILE A 133 27.73 3.23 13.60
N THR A 134 28.60 2.85 14.54
CA THR A 134 29.48 3.78 15.25
C THR A 134 30.43 4.49 14.28
N THR A 135 31.03 3.74 13.34
CA THR A 135 31.91 4.29 12.30
C THR A 135 31.17 5.24 11.36
N ILE A 136 29.92 4.93 11.01
CA ILE A 136 29.08 5.79 10.18
C ILE A 136 28.75 7.09 10.93
N LYS A 137 28.33 7.00 12.19
CA LYS A 137 27.91 8.15 13.00
C LYS A 137 29.07 9.03 13.46
N ALA A 138 30.28 8.49 13.57
CA ALA A 138 31.47 9.25 13.94
C ALA A 138 31.96 10.21 12.84
N ASN A 139 31.52 10.02 11.59
CA ASN A 139 31.87 10.91 10.49
C ASN A 139 31.29 12.31 10.69
N ALA A 140 32.14 13.34 10.59
CA ALA A 140 31.75 14.74 10.85
C ALA A 140 30.56 15.22 9.99
N TYR A 141 30.54 14.87 8.70
CA TYR A 141 29.45 15.26 7.80
C TYR A 141 28.11 14.61 8.20
N ILE A 142 28.13 13.34 8.60
CA ILE A 142 26.92 12.62 9.07
C ILE A 142 26.49 13.12 10.45
N ALA A 143 27.43 13.38 11.35
CA ALA A 143 27.15 13.92 12.69
C ALA A 143 26.48 15.30 12.62
N GLU A 144 26.92 16.16 11.70
CA GLU A 144 26.37 17.51 11.52
C GLU A 144 25.00 17.50 10.83
N ARG A 145 24.82 16.66 9.79
CA ARG A 145 23.64 16.69 8.91
C ARG A 145 22.61 15.60 9.16
N GLY A 146 22.93 14.65 10.03
CA GLY A 146 22.11 13.47 10.28
C GLY A 146 22.19 12.42 9.17
N SER A 147 21.82 11.18 9.53
CA SER A 147 21.88 10.02 8.64
C SER A 147 20.80 10.01 7.54
N MET A 148 19.84 10.94 7.56
CA MET A 148 18.75 11.02 6.57
C MET A 148 19.26 11.18 5.12
N HIS A 149 20.37 11.89 4.93
CA HIS A 149 20.99 12.07 3.60
C HIS A 149 21.43 10.74 2.97
N LEU A 150 21.81 9.74 3.79
CA LEU A 150 22.18 8.41 3.31
C LEU A 150 20.95 7.66 2.80
N LEU A 151 19.82 7.76 3.52
CA LEU A 151 18.55 7.17 3.11
C LEU A 151 18.02 7.82 1.83
N ALA A 152 18.10 9.15 1.72
CA ALA A 152 17.75 9.91 0.52
C ALA A 152 18.53 9.44 -0.71
N MET A 153 19.84 9.25 -0.55
CA MET A 153 20.71 8.72 -1.61
C MET A 153 20.25 7.32 -2.05
N LEU A 154 19.95 6.42 -1.10
CA LEU A 154 19.49 5.07 -1.42
C LEU A 154 18.13 5.06 -2.14
N VAL A 155 17.18 5.93 -1.76
CA VAL A 155 15.91 6.08 -2.50
C VAL A 155 16.16 6.52 -3.93
N LEU A 156 16.97 7.57 -4.14
CA LEU A 156 17.31 8.06 -5.47
C LEU A 156 17.97 6.97 -6.33
N ILE A 157 18.86 6.17 -5.73
CA ILE A 157 19.48 5.02 -6.40
C ILE A 157 18.43 3.97 -6.79
N SER A 158 17.46 3.69 -5.91
CA SER A 158 16.42 2.68 -6.17
C SER A 158 15.54 3.05 -7.36
N ILE A 159 15.11 4.32 -7.44
CA ILE A 159 14.19 4.78 -8.49
C ILE A 159 14.87 5.07 -9.83
N GLU A 160 16.20 4.99 -9.91
CA GLU A 160 16.98 5.26 -11.14
C GLU A 160 16.50 4.43 -12.34
N ARG A 161 16.04 3.20 -12.08
CA ARG A 161 15.54 2.27 -13.10
C ARG A 161 14.05 2.42 -13.39
N GLY A 162 13.38 3.40 -12.78
CA GLY A 162 11.94 3.58 -12.90
C GLY A 162 11.11 2.53 -12.14
N GLU A 163 11.72 1.89 -11.16
CA GLU A 163 11.08 0.87 -10.33
C GLU A 163 11.48 1.06 -8.88
N TYR A 164 10.50 1.16 -7.99
CA TYR A 164 10.70 1.20 -6.57
C TYR A 164 10.20 -0.10 -5.93
N ASP A 165 11.11 -1.05 -5.74
CA ASP A 165 10.79 -2.37 -5.21
C ASP A 165 10.37 -2.29 -3.74
N SER A 166 9.25 -2.93 -3.40
CA SER A 166 8.74 -2.98 -2.02
C SER A 166 9.75 -3.47 -0.98
N ARG A 167 10.61 -4.44 -1.33
CA ARG A 167 11.65 -4.98 -0.45
C ARG A 167 12.75 -3.96 -0.20
N PHE A 168 13.04 -3.10 -1.18
CA PHE A 168 13.98 -2.00 -1.01
C PHE A 168 13.47 -0.99 0.02
N ARG A 169 12.17 -0.65 -0.03
CA ARG A 169 11.54 0.23 0.98
C ARG A 169 11.55 -0.40 2.38
N VAL A 170 11.37 -1.72 2.49
CA VAL A 170 11.52 -2.45 3.77
C VAL A 170 12.96 -2.42 4.27
N MET A 171 13.96 -2.63 3.40
CA MET A 171 15.37 -2.50 3.73
C MET A 171 15.70 -1.08 4.21
N LEU A 172 15.15 -0.04 3.57
CA LEU A 172 15.30 1.36 3.99
C LEU A 172 14.71 1.60 5.38
N ARG A 173 13.58 0.97 5.72
CA ARG A 173 12.99 1.03 7.06
C ARG A 173 13.90 0.45 8.12
N HIS A 174 14.53 -0.70 7.84
CA HIS A 174 15.50 -1.28 8.76
C HIS A 174 16.77 -0.43 8.86
N ALA A 175 17.31 0.05 7.73
CA ALA A 175 18.47 0.94 7.72
C ALA A 175 18.19 2.24 8.50
N SER A 176 16.99 2.82 8.37
CA SER A 176 16.56 3.99 9.12
C SER A 176 16.58 3.74 10.63
N ALA A 177 16.02 2.61 11.08
CA ALA A 177 16.02 2.21 12.48
C ALA A 177 17.45 2.02 13.03
N LEU A 178 18.33 1.35 12.30
CA LEU A 178 19.73 1.13 12.71
C LEU A 178 20.53 2.44 12.77
N LEU A 179 20.26 3.36 11.85
CA LEU A 179 20.89 4.69 11.83
C LEU A 179 20.25 5.66 12.85
N GLY A 180 19.15 5.27 13.51
CA GLY A 180 18.44 6.12 14.46
C GLY A 180 17.79 7.34 13.80
N SER A 181 17.38 7.20 12.54
CA SER A 181 16.60 8.21 11.83
C SER A 181 15.10 7.97 12.05
N SER A 182 14.31 9.05 12.13
CA SER A 182 12.85 8.91 12.20
C SER A 182 12.29 8.39 10.88
N TRP A 183 11.38 7.41 10.94
CA TRP A 183 10.69 6.93 9.74
C TRP A 183 9.71 7.96 9.19
N ASP A 184 9.09 8.77 10.07
CA ASP A 184 8.19 9.83 9.65
C ASP A 184 8.92 10.90 8.82
N GLU A 185 10.13 11.30 9.26
CA GLU A 185 10.97 12.25 8.50
C GLU A 185 11.42 11.67 7.16
N PHE A 186 11.65 10.36 7.10
CA PHE A 186 12.00 9.69 5.85
C PHE A 186 10.83 9.70 4.85
N GLU A 187 9.60 9.48 5.31
CA GLU A 187 8.43 9.55 4.44
C GLU A 187 8.13 10.97 3.96
N GLU A 188 8.39 11.98 4.79
CA GLU A 188 8.36 13.38 4.33
C GLU A 188 9.39 13.68 3.26
N LEU A 189 10.56 13.04 3.33
CA LEU A 189 11.56 13.11 2.28
C LEU A 189 11.09 12.42 0.99
N GLU A 190 10.44 11.26 1.09
CA GLU A 190 9.83 10.57 -0.07
C GLU A 190 8.73 11.42 -0.72
N ASP A 191 7.89 12.06 0.09
CA ASP A 191 6.84 12.97 -0.38
C ASP A 191 7.44 14.22 -1.03
N GLY A 192 8.50 14.80 -0.45
CA GLY A 192 9.23 15.93 -1.04
C GLY A 192 9.90 15.54 -2.37
N LEU A 193 10.48 14.34 -2.45
CA LEU A 193 11.03 13.80 -3.68
C LEU A 193 9.92 13.58 -4.73
N THR A 194 8.76 13.08 -4.31
CA THR A 194 7.58 12.93 -5.19
C THR A 194 7.17 14.27 -5.77
N HIS A 195 7.08 15.31 -4.93
CA HIS A 195 6.77 16.66 -5.38
C HIS A 195 7.80 17.17 -6.38
N HIS A 196 9.09 17.02 -6.12
CA HIS A 196 10.14 17.41 -7.09
C HIS A 196 10.07 16.63 -8.40
N LEU A 197 9.71 15.35 -8.35
CA LEU A 197 9.57 14.50 -9.52
C LEU A 197 8.35 14.87 -10.39
N LEU A 198 7.29 15.42 -9.78
CA LEU A 198 6.02 15.75 -10.45
C LEU A 198 5.88 17.24 -10.83
N ASP A 199 6.43 18.15 -10.02
CA ASP A 199 6.30 19.62 -10.18
C ASP A 199 7.26 20.19 -11.24
N ASP A 200 8.28 19.45 -11.64
CA ASP A 200 9.00 19.66 -12.89
C ASP A 200 8.08 19.29 -14.07
N GLN A 201 7.17 20.21 -14.39
CA GLN A 201 6.03 20.08 -15.31
C GLN A 201 6.26 19.07 -16.46
N TYR A 202 5.58 17.93 -16.37
CA TYR A 202 5.26 17.15 -17.56
C TYR A 202 4.28 17.96 -18.42
N VAL A 203 4.78 18.72 -19.39
CA VAL A 203 3.99 19.24 -20.50
C VAL A 203 3.97 18.16 -21.58
N GLU A 204 2.84 17.48 -21.75
CA GLU A 204 2.63 16.56 -22.88
C GLU A 204 2.89 17.35 -24.18
N SER A 205 3.86 16.93 -24.99
CA SER A 205 4.11 17.61 -26.27
C SER A 205 2.89 17.45 -27.18
N ASP A 206 2.57 18.48 -27.97
CA ASP A 206 1.45 18.44 -28.92
C ASP A 206 1.51 17.26 -29.91
N GLU A 207 2.71 16.73 -30.13
CA GLU A 207 2.98 15.59 -30.99
C GLU A 207 2.60 14.25 -30.32
N SER A 208 2.89 14.10 -29.02
CA SER A 208 2.48 12.96 -28.21
C SER A 208 0.95 12.90 -28.05
N ARG A 209 0.31 14.06 -27.83
CA ARG A 209 -1.16 14.19 -27.80
C ARG A 209 -1.79 13.75 -29.13
N LYS A 210 -1.28 14.25 -30.26
CA LYS A 210 -1.74 13.86 -31.61
C LYS A 210 -1.49 12.39 -31.91
N SER A 211 -0.37 11.82 -31.47
CA SER A 211 -0.05 10.40 -31.64
C SER A 211 -1.02 9.50 -30.86
N ARG A 212 -1.35 9.88 -29.62
CA ARG A 212 -2.35 9.19 -28.81
C ARG A 212 -3.74 9.26 -29.43
N GLU A 213 -4.18 10.44 -29.88
CA GLU A 213 -5.46 10.60 -30.58
C GLU A 213 -5.53 9.74 -31.85
N LYS A 214 -4.44 9.67 -32.61
CA LYS A 214 -4.32 8.78 -33.78
C LYS A 214 -4.38 7.32 -33.38
N ALA A 215 -3.72 6.91 -32.30
CA ALA A 215 -3.75 5.54 -31.78
C ALA A 215 -5.16 5.15 -31.26
N GLU A 216 -5.88 6.07 -30.60
CA GLU A 216 -7.26 5.87 -30.18
C GLU A 216 -8.23 5.76 -31.37
N LYS A 217 -8.05 6.61 -32.39
CA LYS A 217 -8.81 6.52 -33.65
C LYS A 217 -8.54 5.18 -34.36
N MET A 218 -7.27 4.76 -34.44
CA MET A 218 -6.88 3.48 -35.03
C MET A 218 -7.44 2.27 -34.28
N LYS A 219 -7.52 2.36 -32.93
CA LYS A 219 -8.15 1.32 -32.09
C LYS A 219 -9.66 1.24 -32.32
N LYS A 220 -10.35 2.38 -32.46
CA LYS A 220 -11.78 2.41 -32.84
C LYS A 220 -11.99 1.76 -34.21
N VAL A 221 -11.17 2.13 -35.20
CA VAL A 221 -11.24 1.53 -36.56
C VAL A 221 -10.99 0.02 -36.53
N LYS A 222 -9.96 -0.46 -35.82
CA LYS A 222 -9.70 -1.91 -35.68
C LYS A 222 -10.84 -2.65 -34.98
N ARG A 223 -11.49 -2.03 -33.99
CA ARG A 223 -12.65 -2.60 -33.30
C ARG A 223 -13.85 -2.71 -34.25
N TYR A 224 -14.14 -1.69 -35.06
CA TYR A 224 -15.20 -1.76 -36.07
C TYR A 224 -14.89 -2.76 -37.19
N ALA A 225 -13.62 -2.85 -37.63
CA ALA A 225 -13.19 -3.85 -38.61
C ALA A 225 -13.31 -5.29 -38.07
N MET A 226 -13.01 -5.51 -36.79
CA MET A 226 -13.14 -6.83 -36.14
C MET A 226 -14.61 -7.23 -35.92
N ILE A 227 -15.49 -6.25 -35.62
CA ILE A 227 -16.95 -6.46 -35.57
C ILE A 227 -17.52 -6.76 -36.97
N GLY A 228 -17.00 -6.09 -38.00
CA GLY A 228 -17.35 -6.36 -39.41
C GLY A 228 -16.78 -7.69 -39.95
N ALA A 229 -15.70 -8.21 -39.36
CA ALA A 229 -15.14 -9.52 -39.71
C ALA A 229 -15.91 -10.70 -39.08
N ALA A 230 -16.69 -10.46 -38.02
CA ALA A 230 -17.46 -11.51 -37.34
C ALA A 230 -18.66 -12.04 -38.14
N THR A 231 -19.08 -11.36 -39.22
CA THR A 231 -20.14 -11.81 -40.14
C THR A 231 -19.69 -12.82 -41.18
N GLY A 232 -18.38 -13.12 -41.28
CA GLY A 232 -17.83 -14.08 -42.26
C GLY A 232 -17.00 -15.16 -41.59
N VAL A 233 -17.65 -16.18 -41.05
CA VAL A 233 -17.06 -17.50 -40.71
C VAL A 233 -15.90 -17.47 -39.69
N GLY A 234 -16.23 -17.63 -38.41
CA GLY A 234 -15.37 -18.25 -37.40
C GLY A 234 -14.31 -17.36 -36.71
N GLY A 235 -14.72 -16.54 -35.73
CA GLY A 235 -13.80 -15.74 -34.91
C GLY A 235 -13.67 -16.24 -33.47
N VAL A 236 -12.44 -16.53 -33.04
CA VAL A 236 -12.06 -16.81 -31.64
C VAL A 236 -12.17 -15.53 -30.80
N ILE A 237 -12.92 -15.57 -29.69
CA ILE A 237 -13.00 -14.46 -28.72
C ILE A 237 -11.78 -14.55 -27.79
N ILE A 238 -10.75 -13.74 -28.04
CA ILE A 238 -9.69 -13.49 -27.05
C ILE A 238 -10.20 -12.42 -26.07
N GLY A 239 -10.33 -12.81 -24.81
CA GLY A 239 -10.74 -11.94 -23.70
C GLY A 239 -9.76 -10.80 -23.47
N LEU A 240 -10.11 -9.62 -23.97
CA LEU A 240 -9.51 -8.34 -23.57
C LEU A 240 -9.95 -8.02 -22.14
N THR A 241 -9.21 -8.52 -21.16
CA THR A 241 -9.29 -8.06 -19.78
C THR A 241 -8.93 -6.57 -19.74
N GLY A 242 -9.78 -5.81 -19.04
CA GLY A 242 -9.73 -4.36 -18.97
C GLY A 242 -8.50 -3.87 -18.22
N GLY A 243 -7.51 -3.43 -18.97
CA GLY A 243 -6.54 -2.43 -18.57
C GLY A 243 -6.42 -1.43 -19.72
N LEU A 244 -6.15 -0.17 -19.41
CA LEU A 244 -5.47 0.68 -20.37
C LEU A 244 -4.29 -0.11 -20.91
N ALA A 245 -4.39 -0.58 -22.16
CA ALA A 245 -3.24 -1.10 -22.87
C ALA A 245 -2.27 0.07 -22.95
N ALA A 246 -1.29 0.07 -22.04
CA ALA A 246 -0.06 0.82 -22.20
C ALA A 246 0.31 0.67 -23.68
N PRO A 247 0.52 1.78 -24.43
CA PRO A 247 1.38 1.66 -25.58
C PRO A 247 2.63 0.97 -25.06
N LEU A 248 3.02 -0.13 -25.70
CA LEU A 248 4.29 -0.77 -25.50
C LEU A 248 5.38 0.31 -25.49
N VAL A 249 5.85 0.75 -24.31
CA VAL A 249 7.02 1.65 -24.19
C VAL A 249 8.33 0.85 -24.40
N ALA A 250 8.24 -0.38 -24.93
CA ALA A 250 9.40 -1.18 -25.31
C ALA A 250 9.71 -1.16 -26.82
N ALA A 251 8.98 -0.41 -27.66
CA ALA A 251 9.31 -0.28 -29.09
C ALA A 251 9.30 1.19 -29.53
N GLY A 252 10.42 1.88 -29.31
CA GLY A 252 10.60 3.28 -29.72
C GLY A 252 12.03 3.78 -29.54
N ALA A 253 13.03 2.94 -29.81
CA ALA A 253 14.39 3.41 -30.06
C ALA A 253 14.45 3.95 -31.50
N GLY A 254 14.69 5.25 -31.69
CA GLY A 254 14.85 5.84 -33.02
C GLY A 254 14.88 7.37 -33.03
N VAL A 255 16.06 7.94 -32.74
CA VAL A 255 16.64 9.22 -33.21
C VAL A 255 15.68 10.31 -33.73
N VAL A 256 15.62 11.46 -33.03
CA VAL A 256 15.72 12.78 -33.69
C VAL A 256 16.61 13.69 -32.83
N ILE A 257 17.73 14.09 -33.43
CA ILE A 257 18.70 15.07 -32.95
C ILE A 257 18.17 16.48 -33.22
N GLY A 258 18.27 17.38 -32.24
CA GLY A 258 18.13 18.85 -32.37
C GLY A 258 16.74 19.40 -32.04
N ALA A 259 16.54 20.56 -31.42
CA ALA A 259 17.42 21.60 -30.87
C ALA A 259 16.51 22.55 -30.04
N GLY A 260 16.95 23.04 -28.88
CA GLY A 260 16.29 24.17 -28.19
C GLY A 260 16.22 24.03 -26.66
N ALA A 261 16.88 24.96 -25.96
CA ALA A 261 17.14 24.92 -24.53
C ALA A 261 15.90 25.10 -23.64
N ALA A 262 15.43 24.01 -23.02
CA ALA A 262 14.58 24.00 -21.82
C ALA A 262 14.93 22.74 -20.99
N ALA A 263 16.16 22.71 -20.45
CA ALA A 263 16.77 21.53 -19.85
C ALA A 263 16.37 21.38 -18.36
N GLY A 264 15.19 20.79 -18.11
CA GLY A 264 14.69 20.46 -16.77
C GLY A 264 14.33 18.99 -16.62
N ILE A 265 13.36 18.47 -17.39
CA ILE A 265 12.94 17.04 -17.39
C ILE A 265 12.59 16.54 -18.81
N ALA A 266 12.75 17.36 -19.85
CA ALA A 266 12.43 17.03 -21.25
C ALA A 266 13.35 15.98 -21.93
N THR A 267 14.03 15.13 -21.16
CA THR A 267 14.76 13.97 -21.69
C THR A 267 13.83 12.76 -21.70
N THR A 268 13.79 12.00 -22.81
CA THR A 268 12.95 10.79 -22.98
C THR A 268 13.10 9.78 -21.82
N ALA A 269 14.29 9.73 -21.20
CA ALA A 269 14.57 8.88 -20.05
C ALA A 269 13.85 9.31 -18.76
N GLY A 270 13.79 10.61 -18.45
CA GLY A 270 13.13 11.11 -17.23
C GLY A 270 11.61 10.92 -17.26
N ALA A 271 10.98 11.16 -18.41
CA ALA A 271 9.55 10.92 -18.61
C ALA A 271 9.20 9.42 -18.53
N ALA A 272 10.08 8.54 -19.00
CA ALA A 272 9.90 7.09 -18.90
C ALA A 272 9.92 6.58 -17.45
N VAL A 273 10.83 7.12 -16.62
CA VAL A 273 10.93 6.82 -15.18
C VAL A 273 9.69 7.28 -14.42
N LEU A 274 9.21 8.51 -14.68
CA LEU A 274 7.99 9.02 -14.04
C LEU A 274 6.75 8.20 -14.41
N GLY A 275 6.57 7.90 -15.70
CA GLY A 275 5.46 7.08 -16.17
C GLY A 275 5.51 5.62 -15.68
N SER A 276 6.70 5.08 -15.41
CA SER A 276 6.83 3.72 -14.89
C SER A 276 6.58 3.65 -13.38
N VAL A 277 7.13 4.59 -12.59
CA VAL A 277 6.96 4.61 -11.12
C VAL A 277 5.51 4.94 -10.74
N PHE A 278 4.90 5.93 -11.39
CA PHE A 278 3.56 6.42 -11.03
C PHE A 278 2.41 5.79 -11.82
N GLY A 279 2.70 4.90 -12.76
CA GLY A 279 1.69 4.24 -13.59
C GLY A 279 1.18 5.14 -14.73
N VAL A 280 0.08 4.71 -15.38
CA VAL A 280 -0.41 5.34 -16.60
C VAL A 280 -0.68 6.84 -16.38
N ALA A 281 0.08 7.70 -17.08
CA ALA A 281 0.00 9.15 -17.00
C ALA A 281 0.13 9.74 -15.56
N GLY A 282 0.73 9.01 -14.62
CA GLY A 282 0.87 9.45 -13.22
C GLY A 282 -0.39 9.31 -12.36
N ALA A 283 -1.48 8.76 -12.90
CA ALA A 283 -2.76 8.64 -12.20
C ALA A 283 -2.83 7.48 -11.19
N GLY A 284 -1.85 6.56 -11.19
CA GLY A 284 -1.88 5.38 -10.34
C GLY A 284 -3.15 4.53 -10.54
N LEU A 285 -3.79 4.13 -9.44
CA LEU A 285 -5.06 3.39 -9.46
C LEU A 285 -6.30 4.29 -9.54
N ALA A 286 -6.13 5.62 -9.52
CA ALA A 286 -7.25 6.53 -9.46
C ALA A 286 -8.20 6.33 -10.64
N GLY A 287 -9.45 5.99 -10.32
CA GLY A 287 -10.49 5.76 -11.32
C GLY A 287 -10.37 4.42 -12.07
N TYR A 288 -9.57 3.47 -11.58
CA TYR A 288 -9.57 2.12 -12.13
C TYR A 288 -10.98 1.52 -11.98
N LYS A 289 -11.57 1.13 -13.10
CA LYS A 289 -12.91 0.53 -13.15
C LYS A 289 -12.93 -0.64 -14.12
N MET A 290 -13.46 -1.77 -13.65
CA MET A 290 -13.69 -2.92 -14.50
C MET A 290 -14.77 -2.59 -15.54
N ASN A 291 -14.40 -2.63 -16.82
CA ASN A 291 -15.25 -2.19 -17.94
C ASN A 291 -16.11 -3.34 -18.53
N LYS A 292 -15.79 -4.59 -18.20
CA LYS A 292 -16.56 -5.79 -18.55
C LYS A 292 -16.54 -6.76 -17.38
N ARG A 293 -17.68 -7.38 -17.09
CA ARG A 293 -17.83 -8.45 -16.09
C ARG A 293 -16.75 -9.53 -16.32
N VAL A 294 -15.92 -9.77 -15.31
CA VAL A 294 -14.94 -10.86 -15.29
C VAL A 294 -15.50 -11.97 -14.41
N GLY A 295 -15.74 -13.14 -15.00
CA GLY A 295 -16.41 -14.24 -14.32
C GLY A 295 -17.79 -13.78 -13.82
N ALA A 296 -18.00 -13.88 -12.52
CA ALA A 296 -19.27 -13.57 -11.91
C ALA A 296 -19.24 -12.26 -11.08
N ILE A 297 -18.12 -11.54 -11.07
CA ILE A 297 -17.94 -10.23 -10.41
C ILE A 297 -18.74 -9.15 -11.15
N GLU A 298 -19.67 -8.51 -10.46
CA GLU A 298 -20.55 -7.47 -11.01
C GLU A 298 -19.99 -6.07 -10.82
N GLU A 299 -19.22 -5.85 -9.75
CA GLU A 299 -18.67 -4.54 -9.41
C GLU A 299 -17.22 -4.64 -8.92
N PHE A 300 -16.34 -3.85 -9.54
CA PHE A 300 -14.93 -3.70 -9.14
C PHE A 300 -14.44 -2.31 -9.57
N VAL A 301 -14.24 -1.42 -8.60
CA VAL A 301 -13.80 -0.04 -8.80
C VAL A 301 -12.80 0.34 -7.71
N VAL A 302 -11.67 0.93 -8.09
CA VAL A 302 -10.72 1.52 -7.12
C VAL A 302 -10.97 3.02 -7.05
N GLU A 303 -11.27 3.49 -5.84
CA GLU A 303 -11.60 4.89 -5.57
C GLU A 303 -10.50 5.54 -4.74
N PRO A 304 -10.09 6.78 -5.07
CA PRO A 304 -9.12 7.51 -4.26
C PRO A 304 -9.74 7.97 -2.93
N LEU A 305 -9.01 7.76 -1.84
CA LEU A 305 -9.28 8.33 -0.51
C LEU A 305 -8.64 9.72 -0.35
N THR A 306 -7.53 9.96 -1.06
CA THR A 306 -6.74 11.20 -1.03
C THR A 306 -6.38 11.65 -2.45
N GLU A 307 -6.00 12.92 -2.63
CA GLU A 307 -5.60 13.49 -3.93
C GLU A 307 -4.08 13.60 -4.12
N GLY A 308 -3.29 13.20 -3.12
CA GLY A 308 -1.84 13.29 -3.20
C GLY A 308 -1.22 12.15 -4.01
N HIS A 309 0.01 12.37 -4.45
CA HIS A 309 0.87 11.35 -5.05
C HIS A 309 1.95 10.95 -4.06
N SER A 310 2.39 9.70 -4.10
CA SER A 310 3.51 9.24 -3.30
C SER A 310 4.30 8.13 -4.01
N LEU A 311 5.56 7.96 -3.60
CA LEU A 311 6.39 6.83 -4.02
C LEU A 311 5.89 5.50 -3.44
N HIS A 312 4.90 5.49 -2.54
CA HIS A 312 4.20 4.29 -2.11
C HIS A 312 2.71 4.57 -1.96
N CYS A 313 1.85 3.58 -2.22
CA CYS A 313 0.41 3.74 -2.07
C CYS A 313 -0.22 2.68 -1.18
N ILE A 314 -1.49 2.90 -0.84
CA ILE A 314 -2.25 2.03 0.07
C ILE A 314 -3.58 1.69 -0.57
N LEU A 315 -3.97 0.42 -0.51
CA LEU A 315 -5.29 -0.04 -0.92
C LEU A 315 -6.00 -0.66 0.28
N CYS A 316 -7.13 -0.05 0.62
CA CYS A 316 -8.02 -0.48 1.67
C CYS A 316 -9.18 -1.31 1.09
N VAL A 317 -9.58 -2.35 1.81
CA VAL A 317 -10.66 -3.25 1.40
C VAL A 317 -11.59 -3.51 2.58
N SER A 318 -12.80 -2.99 2.50
CA SER A 318 -13.84 -3.17 3.51
C SER A 318 -14.48 -4.56 3.43
N GLY A 319 -14.80 -5.17 4.57
CA GLY A 319 -15.45 -6.49 4.61
C GLY A 319 -16.98 -6.48 4.54
N TRP A 320 -17.60 -5.35 4.89
CA TRP A 320 -19.01 -5.06 4.69
C TRP A 320 -19.20 -3.54 4.73
N ILE A 321 -20.38 -3.08 4.35
CA ILE A 321 -20.80 -1.68 4.42
C ILE A 321 -22.22 -1.61 4.96
N ASP A 322 -22.55 -0.55 5.69
CA ASP A 322 -23.85 -0.42 6.35
C ASP A 322 -24.95 -0.01 5.35
N GLU A 323 -24.58 0.83 4.38
CA GLU A 323 -25.49 1.37 3.39
C GLU A 323 -24.84 1.45 2.00
N ASN A 324 -25.67 1.39 0.95
CA ASN A 324 -25.21 1.57 -0.42
C ASN A 324 -25.11 3.06 -0.78
N SER A 325 -24.36 3.82 0.03
CA SER A 325 -24.10 5.23 -0.26
C SER A 325 -22.88 5.38 -1.19
N PRO A 326 -22.81 6.46 -1.99
CA PRO A 326 -21.64 6.73 -2.82
C PRO A 326 -20.34 6.80 -2.03
N ASN A 327 -20.40 7.11 -0.74
CA ASN A 327 -19.24 7.32 0.12
C ASN A 327 -19.02 6.20 1.14
N ALA A 328 -19.81 5.12 1.12
CA ALA A 328 -19.80 4.08 2.16
C ALA A 328 -18.42 3.48 2.42
N PHE A 329 -17.69 3.14 1.36
CA PHE A 329 -16.34 2.58 1.46
C PHE A 329 -15.35 3.62 1.97
N GLN A 330 -15.37 4.83 1.42
CA GLN A 330 -14.44 5.89 1.78
C GLN A 330 -14.61 6.34 3.23
N TYR A 331 -15.87 6.39 3.70
CA TYR A 331 -16.20 6.78 5.06
C TYR A 331 -15.47 5.89 6.06
N GLN A 332 -15.51 4.56 5.95
CA GLN A 332 -14.86 3.66 6.91
C GLN A 332 -13.36 3.94 7.08
N TRP A 333 -12.67 4.33 6.00
CA TRP A 333 -11.21 4.57 6.00
C TRP A 333 -10.81 6.04 6.24
N ARG A 334 -11.76 6.91 6.58
CA ARG A 334 -11.57 8.38 6.70
C ARG A 334 -10.44 8.86 7.60
N HIS A 335 -10.10 8.09 8.63
CA HIS A 335 -9.03 8.44 9.59
C HIS A 335 -7.66 7.87 9.22
N LEU A 336 -7.57 7.03 8.18
CA LEU A 336 -6.30 6.43 7.76
C LEU A 336 -5.37 7.50 7.19
N TRP A 337 -4.15 7.59 7.73
CA TRP A 337 -3.15 8.59 7.32
C TRP A 337 -1.76 7.98 7.19
N MET A 338 -1.66 6.98 6.32
CA MET A 338 -0.44 6.22 6.14
C MET A 338 0.36 6.65 4.92
N SER A 339 -0.29 7.19 3.88
CA SER A 339 0.34 7.77 2.68
C SER A 339 -0.43 8.99 2.18
N LYS A 340 0.20 9.84 1.37
CA LYS A 340 -0.49 10.87 0.56
C LYS A 340 -1.34 10.28 -0.55
N GLU A 341 -1.08 9.03 -0.94
CA GLU A 341 -1.79 8.33 -2.00
C GLU A 341 -2.46 7.05 -1.46
N GLN A 342 -3.77 7.13 -1.21
CA GLN A 342 -4.55 6.07 -0.59
C GLN A 342 -5.81 5.78 -1.41
N TYR A 343 -6.21 4.51 -1.43
CA TYR A 343 -7.32 4.01 -2.24
C TYR A 343 -8.22 3.11 -1.41
N THR A 344 -9.49 3.00 -1.81
CA THR A 344 -10.41 1.96 -1.33
C THR A 344 -10.95 1.16 -2.52
N LEU A 345 -11.14 -0.13 -2.32
CA LEU A 345 -11.79 -1.00 -3.30
C LEU A 345 -13.30 -1.04 -3.05
N ARG A 346 -14.09 -0.55 -4.01
CA ARG A 346 -15.52 -0.81 -4.09
C ARG A 346 -15.75 -2.09 -4.88
N TYR A 347 -16.39 -3.06 -4.25
CA TYR A 347 -16.76 -4.32 -4.87
C TYR A 347 -18.07 -4.84 -4.30
N GLU A 348 -18.87 -5.48 -5.15
CA GLU A 348 -20.06 -6.23 -4.76
C GLU A 348 -20.97 -5.51 -3.74
N SER A 349 -21.14 -4.18 -3.85
CA SER A 349 -21.74 -3.33 -2.81
C SER A 349 -23.11 -3.83 -2.36
N LYS A 350 -23.93 -4.30 -3.31
CA LYS A 350 -25.24 -4.90 -3.03
C LYS A 350 -25.13 -6.04 -2.01
N TYR A 351 -24.23 -6.98 -2.25
CA TYR A 351 -24.06 -8.16 -1.40
C TYR A 351 -23.41 -7.81 -0.06
N LEU A 352 -22.47 -6.85 -0.04
CA LEU A 352 -21.84 -6.39 1.20
C LEU A 352 -22.82 -5.67 2.14
N VAL A 353 -23.79 -4.92 1.61
CA VAL A 353 -24.87 -4.32 2.42
C VAL A 353 -25.82 -5.40 2.94
N GLU A 354 -26.22 -6.34 2.09
CA GLU A 354 -27.07 -7.47 2.51
C GLU A 354 -26.40 -8.28 3.63
N LEU A 355 -25.09 -8.48 3.55
CA LEU A 355 -24.29 -9.12 4.58
C LEU A 355 -24.25 -8.30 5.87
N GLY A 356 -23.94 -7.00 5.79
CA GLY A 356 -23.90 -6.11 6.95
C GLY A 356 -25.21 -6.13 7.74
N LYS A 357 -26.34 -6.03 7.03
CA LYS A 357 -27.69 -6.11 7.62
C LYS A 357 -27.98 -7.48 8.24
N ALA A 358 -27.56 -8.57 7.60
CA ALA A 358 -27.75 -9.92 8.15
C ALA A 358 -26.93 -10.13 9.43
N ILE A 359 -25.70 -9.63 9.47
CA ILE A 359 -24.85 -9.67 10.67
C ILE A 359 -25.49 -8.85 11.80
N ASP A 360 -25.91 -7.62 11.51
CA ASP A 360 -26.52 -6.75 12.52
C ASP A 360 -27.83 -7.32 13.08
N TYR A 361 -28.65 -7.94 12.24
CA TYR A 361 -29.85 -8.68 12.66
C TYR A 361 -29.51 -9.81 13.66
N ILE A 362 -28.51 -10.64 13.35
CA ILE A 362 -28.11 -11.75 14.21
C ILE A 362 -27.51 -11.24 15.53
N VAL A 363 -26.72 -10.18 15.49
CA VAL A 363 -26.15 -9.57 16.69
C VAL A 363 -27.26 -8.98 17.57
N SER A 364 -28.20 -8.25 16.98
CA SER A 364 -29.35 -7.67 17.68
C SER A 364 -30.25 -8.75 18.29
N PHE A 365 -30.46 -9.86 17.58
CA PHE A 365 -31.15 -11.03 18.10
C PHE A 365 -30.41 -11.63 19.31
N ALA A 366 -29.09 -11.82 19.21
CA ALA A 366 -28.28 -12.36 20.29
C ALA A 366 -28.32 -11.47 21.55
N VAL A 367 -28.21 -10.15 21.38
CA VAL A 367 -28.30 -9.17 22.47
C VAL A 367 -29.67 -9.19 23.12
N SER A 368 -30.74 -9.17 22.31
CA SER A 368 -32.13 -9.22 22.81
C SER A 368 -32.39 -10.49 23.62
N TYR A 369 -31.92 -11.63 23.12
CA TYR A 369 -32.03 -12.91 23.80
C TYR A 369 -31.25 -12.93 25.12
N ALA A 370 -30.01 -12.43 25.12
CA ALA A 370 -29.18 -12.35 26.33
C ALA A 370 -29.82 -11.47 27.42
N VAL A 371 -30.42 -10.33 27.05
CA VAL A 371 -31.13 -9.44 27.99
C VAL A 371 -32.34 -10.15 28.60
N GLN A 372 -33.17 -10.79 27.78
CA GLN A 372 -34.37 -11.50 28.25
C GLN A 372 -34.03 -12.63 29.23
N HIS A 373 -32.95 -13.37 29.00
CA HIS A 373 -32.56 -14.50 29.84
C HIS A 373 -31.70 -14.14 31.05
N THR A 374 -31.03 -12.99 31.05
CA THR A 374 -30.33 -12.46 32.25
C THR A 374 -31.32 -12.08 33.36
N LEU A 375 -32.56 -11.75 32.99
CA LEU A 375 -33.64 -11.41 33.92
C LEU A 375 -34.33 -12.64 34.56
N MET A 376 -33.92 -13.87 34.23
CA MET A 376 -34.49 -15.10 34.77
C MET A 376 -33.67 -15.64 35.95
N GLU A 377 -34.04 -15.24 37.17
CA GLU A 377 -33.39 -15.53 38.47
C GLU A 377 -33.41 -17.02 38.93
N THR A 378 -33.58 -18.03 38.06
CA THR A 378 -33.66 -19.44 38.52
C THR A 378 -32.53 -20.32 37.98
N ALA A 379 -32.01 -21.21 38.83
CA ALA A 379 -30.92 -22.13 38.47
C ALA A 379 -31.26 -23.07 37.29
N LEU A 380 -32.54 -23.42 37.11
CA LEU A 380 -33.01 -24.21 35.97
C LEU A 380 -33.02 -23.39 34.66
N ALA A 381 -33.28 -22.07 34.74
CA ALA A 381 -33.21 -21.18 33.60
C ALA A 381 -31.80 -21.07 33.04
N GLY A 382 -30.75 -21.19 33.88
CA GLY A 382 -29.36 -21.24 33.43
C GLY A 382 -29.06 -22.45 32.52
N LEU A 383 -29.56 -23.64 32.86
CA LEU A 383 -29.37 -24.86 32.04
C LEU A 383 -30.18 -24.81 30.73
N VAL A 384 -31.43 -24.31 30.80
CA VAL A 384 -32.27 -24.15 29.61
C VAL A 384 -31.68 -23.09 28.68
N ALA A 385 -31.23 -21.95 29.21
CA ALA A 385 -30.60 -20.88 28.44
C ALA A 385 -29.31 -21.38 27.75
N ALA A 386 -28.50 -22.22 28.42
CA ALA A 386 -27.27 -22.79 27.85
C ALA A 386 -27.49 -23.61 26.57
N VAL A 387 -28.66 -24.25 26.43
CA VAL A 387 -29.05 -25.05 25.25
C VAL A 387 -29.96 -24.28 24.28
N ALA A 388 -30.74 -23.33 24.78
CA ALA A 388 -31.67 -22.57 23.98
C ALA A 388 -30.99 -21.46 23.17
N TRP A 389 -29.92 -20.82 23.70
CA TRP A 389 -29.19 -19.78 22.97
C TRP A 389 -28.51 -20.30 21.67
N PRO A 390 -27.82 -21.47 21.63
CA PRO A 390 -27.22 -21.97 20.41
C PRO A 390 -28.27 -22.40 19.39
N VAL A 391 -29.40 -22.98 19.83
CA VAL A 391 -30.51 -23.38 18.95
C VAL A 391 -31.19 -22.16 18.33
N ALA A 392 -31.43 -21.12 19.13
CA ALA A 392 -31.99 -19.87 18.66
C ALA A 392 -31.06 -19.20 17.63
N LEU A 393 -29.75 -19.18 17.88
CA LEU A 393 -28.78 -18.68 16.91
C LEU A 393 -28.70 -19.52 15.64
N LEU A 394 -28.77 -20.85 15.73
CA LEU A 394 -28.82 -21.71 14.54
C LEU A 394 -30.08 -21.44 13.70
N SER A 395 -31.20 -21.12 14.33
CA SER A 395 -32.41 -20.73 13.59
C SER A 395 -32.23 -19.38 12.88
N ALA A 396 -31.62 -18.40 13.55
CA ALA A 396 -31.34 -17.08 12.99
C ALA A 396 -30.20 -17.11 11.95
N SER A 397 -29.28 -18.07 12.01
CA SER A 397 -28.15 -18.19 11.08
C SER A 397 -28.60 -18.47 9.66
N SER A 398 -29.75 -19.10 9.47
CA SER A 398 -30.35 -19.31 8.15
C SER A 398 -30.52 -18.03 7.33
N VAL A 399 -30.71 -16.88 8.00
CA VAL A 399 -30.81 -15.55 7.37
C VAL A 399 -29.44 -15.06 6.87
N LEU A 400 -28.36 -15.42 7.59
CA LEU A 400 -26.98 -15.10 7.23
C LEU A 400 -26.40 -16.09 6.22
N ASP A 401 -26.87 -17.33 6.19
CA ASP A 401 -26.23 -18.41 5.44
C ASP A 401 -26.06 -18.08 3.95
N ASN A 402 -27.10 -17.52 3.35
CA ASN A 402 -27.10 -17.16 1.93
C ASN A 402 -26.21 -15.92 1.65
N PRO A 403 -26.40 -14.75 2.29
CA PRO A 403 -25.51 -13.60 2.12
C PRO A 403 -24.03 -13.92 2.39
N TRP A 404 -23.74 -14.70 3.44
CA TRP A 404 -22.37 -15.06 3.81
C TRP A 404 -21.69 -15.89 2.73
N ASN A 405 -22.31 -17.00 2.29
CA ASN A 405 -21.71 -17.89 1.29
C ASN A 405 -21.49 -17.20 -0.06
N VAL A 406 -22.44 -16.33 -0.46
CA VAL A 406 -22.29 -15.51 -1.67
C VAL A 406 -21.09 -14.57 -1.51
N CYS A 407 -21.03 -13.79 -0.43
CA CYS A 407 -19.95 -12.83 -0.24
C CYS A 407 -18.57 -13.50 -0.07
N VAL A 408 -18.51 -14.67 0.58
CA VAL A 408 -17.29 -15.49 0.72
C VAL A 408 -16.73 -15.94 -0.63
N THR A 409 -17.61 -16.40 -1.52
CA THR A 409 -17.23 -16.84 -2.87
C THR A 409 -16.80 -15.65 -3.72
N ARG A 410 -17.60 -14.57 -3.69
CA ARG A 410 -17.31 -13.30 -4.36
C ARG A 410 -16.00 -12.67 -3.93
N ALA A 411 -15.71 -12.67 -2.63
CA ALA A 411 -14.46 -12.12 -2.10
C ALA A 411 -13.23 -12.87 -2.66
N ALA A 412 -13.32 -14.19 -2.87
CA ALA A 412 -12.25 -14.95 -3.49
C ALA A 412 -12.05 -14.56 -4.97
N GLU A 413 -13.13 -14.47 -5.75
CA GLU A 413 -13.08 -14.04 -7.16
C GLU A 413 -12.53 -12.60 -7.31
N VAL A 414 -13.00 -11.68 -6.46
CA VAL A 414 -12.50 -10.29 -6.42
C VAL A 414 -11.03 -10.25 -6.05
N GLY A 415 -10.57 -11.11 -5.15
CA GLY A 415 -9.15 -11.28 -4.82
C GLY A 415 -8.32 -11.68 -6.04
N GLU A 416 -8.77 -12.67 -6.80
CA GLU A 416 -8.08 -13.09 -8.03
C GLU A 416 -8.03 -11.95 -9.07
N GLN A 417 -9.12 -11.20 -9.23
CA GLN A 417 -9.13 -10.03 -10.11
C GLN A 417 -8.18 -8.92 -9.62
N LEU A 418 -8.13 -8.68 -8.31
CA LEU A 418 -7.19 -7.72 -7.73
C LEU A 418 -5.74 -8.12 -7.98
N ALA A 419 -5.42 -9.42 -7.92
CA ALA A 419 -4.09 -9.92 -8.25
C ALA A 419 -3.67 -9.55 -9.68
N GLU A 420 -4.56 -9.72 -10.66
CA GLU A 420 -4.28 -9.36 -12.06
C GLU A 420 -4.05 -7.84 -12.21
N VAL A 421 -4.81 -7.00 -11.49
CA VAL A 421 -4.60 -5.54 -11.48
C VAL A 421 -3.20 -5.19 -10.94
N LEU A 422 -2.81 -5.77 -9.81
CA LEU A 422 -1.52 -5.47 -9.17
C LEU A 422 -0.33 -6.03 -9.96
N LEU A 423 -0.47 -7.23 -10.53
CA LEU A 423 0.54 -7.85 -11.40
C LEU A 423 0.74 -7.06 -12.70
N SER A 424 -0.32 -6.45 -13.24
CA SER A 424 -0.23 -5.55 -14.39
C SER A 424 0.46 -4.22 -14.09
N ARG A 425 0.83 -3.97 -12.81
CA ARG A 425 1.40 -2.72 -12.32
C ARG A 425 0.53 -1.50 -12.65
N ALA A 426 -0.79 -1.65 -12.55
CA ALA A 426 -1.74 -0.57 -12.80
C ALA A 426 -1.48 0.65 -11.89
N HIS A 427 -1.03 0.42 -10.66
CA HIS A 427 -0.62 1.45 -9.70
C HIS A 427 0.78 2.02 -9.94
N GLY A 428 1.48 1.59 -10.98
CA GLY A 428 2.89 1.89 -11.22
C GLY A 428 3.84 0.87 -10.59
N LYS A 429 5.12 1.00 -10.91
CA LYS A 429 6.21 0.17 -10.39
C LYS A 429 6.70 0.70 -9.04
N ARG A 430 5.80 0.74 -8.07
CA ARG A 430 6.08 1.22 -6.73
C ARG A 430 5.42 0.32 -5.66
N PRO A 431 5.84 0.42 -4.39
CA PRO A 431 5.30 -0.42 -3.33
C PRO A 431 3.83 -0.08 -3.05
N ILE A 432 3.02 -1.13 -2.80
CA ILE A 432 1.64 -0.98 -2.32
C ILE A 432 1.44 -1.74 -1.01
N THR A 433 0.76 -1.12 -0.05
CA THR A 433 0.33 -1.76 1.21
C THR A 433 -1.15 -2.11 1.11
N LEU A 434 -1.52 -3.33 1.52
CA LEU A 434 -2.90 -3.80 1.48
C LEU A 434 -3.47 -3.89 2.90
N VAL A 435 -4.62 -3.27 3.14
CA VAL A 435 -5.28 -3.25 4.45
C VAL A 435 -6.71 -3.69 4.27
N GLY A 436 -7.17 -4.68 5.03
CA GLY A 436 -8.56 -5.08 4.98
C GLY A 436 -9.03 -5.72 6.26
N PHE A 437 -10.33 -5.61 6.49
CA PHE A 437 -11.00 -6.29 7.60
C PHE A 437 -12.06 -7.26 7.07
N SER A 438 -12.31 -8.34 7.81
CA SER A 438 -13.31 -9.36 7.49
C SER A 438 -13.23 -9.86 6.04
N LEU A 439 -14.31 -9.83 5.26
CA LEU A 439 -14.27 -10.28 3.86
C LEU A 439 -13.31 -9.46 2.98
N GLY A 440 -13.00 -8.22 3.34
CA GLY A 440 -11.97 -7.44 2.65
C GLY A 440 -10.57 -7.99 2.92
N ALA A 441 -10.32 -8.48 4.14
CA ALA A 441 -9.11 -9.26 4.43
C ALA A 441 -9.09 -10.57 3.62
N ARG A 442 -10.25 -11.20 3.40
CA ARG A 442 -10.38 -12.39 2.53
C ARG A 442 -10.08 -12.09 1.06
N VAL A 443 -10.52 -10.94 0.54
CA VAL A 443 -10.12 -10.46 -0.82
C VAL A 443 -8.60 -10.39 -0.93
N ILE A 444 -7.95 -9.75 0.05
CA ILE A 444 -6.48 -9.61 0.06
C ILE A 444 -5.79 -10.97 0.16
N TYR A 445 -6.29 -11.86 1.03
CA TYR A 445 -5.77 -13.21 1.18
C TYR A 445 -5.77 -13.99 -0.15
N HIS A 446 -6.90 -13.99 -0.86
CA HIS A 446 -7.01 -14.67 -2.15
C HIS A 446 -6.22 -13.96 -3.26
N CYS A 447 -6.12 -12.63 -3.22
CA CYS A 447 -5.22 -11.88 -4.10
C CYS A 447 -3.78 -12.36 -3.96
N LEU A 448 -3.26 -12.45 -2.74
CA LEU A 448 -1.88 -12.89 -2.50
C LEU A 448 -1.66 -14.36 -2.90
N LEU A 449 -2.63 -15.25 -2.66
CA LEU A 449 -2.56 -16.64 -3.13
C LEU A 449 -2.56 -16.76 -4.66
N ALA A 450 -3.30 -15.90 -5.36
CA ALA A 450 -3.29 -15.84 -6.81
C ALA A 450 -1.95 -15.30 -7.32
N MET A 451 -1.43 -14.24 -6.71
CA MET A 451 -0.11 -13.67 -7.01
C MET A 451 1.01 -14.67 -6.79
N SER A 452 0.98 -15.47 -5.71
CA SER A 452 2.05 -16.43 -5.39
C SER A 452 2.24 -17.53 -6.44
N LYS A 453 1.29 -17.68 -7.37
CA LYS A 453 1.35 -18.64 -8.48
C LYS A 453 2.05 -18.07 -9.72
N ARG A 454 2.43 -16.79 -9.71
CA ARG A 454 3.03 -16.07 -10.84
C ARG A 454 4.49 -15.73 -10.55
N SER A 455 5.33 -15.71 -11.57
CA SER A 455 6.76 -15.38 -11.45
C SER A 455 6.99 -13.90 -11.14
N GLU A 456 6.17 -12.99 -11.67
CA GLU A 456 6.34 -11.53 -11.54
C GLU A 456 5.64 -10.94 -10.29
N CYS A 457 5.42 -11.71 -9.23
CA CYS A 457 4.64 -11.29 -8.06
C CYS A 457 5.43 -10.52 -6.98
N ARG A 458 6.76 -10.55 -7.04
CA ARG A 458 7.64 -9.99 -6.01
C ARG A 458 7.93 -8.51 -6.27
N GLY A 459 8.25 -7.78 -5.21
CA GLY A 459 8.56 -6.36 -5.31
C GLY A 459 7.34 -5.45 -5.51
N ILE A 460 6.12 -5.99 -5.31
CA ILE A 460 4.86 -5.25 -5.43
C ILE A 460 4.33 -4.87 -4.05
N ILE A 461 4.05 -5.89 -3.24
CA ILE A 461 3.37 -5.74 -1.96
C ILE A 461 4.39 -5.47 -0.87
N GLN A 462 4.27 -4.31 -0.20
CA GLN A 462 5.13 -3.96 0.92
C GLN A 462 4.68 -4.64 2.20
N ASP A 463 3.55 -4.21 2.75
CA ASP A 463 2.98 -4.73 3.98
C ASP A 463 1.52 -5.15 3.74
N VAL A 464 1.04 -6.08 4.54
CA VAL A 464 -0.34 -6.57 4.51
C VAL A 464 -0.91 -6.54 5.91
N VAL A 465 -2.14 -6.03 6.06
CA VAL A 465 -2.86 -6.00 7.33
C VAL A 465 -4.22 -6.66 7.16
N LEU A 466 -4.40 -7.81 7.81
CA LEU A 466 -5.63 -8.61 7.79
C LEU A 466 -6.28 -8.56 9.17
N LEU A 467 -7.44 -7.94 9.27
CA LEU A 467 -8.17 -7.77 10.54
C LEU A 467 -9.41 -8.67 10.56
N GLY A 468 -9.58 -9.52 11.57
CA GLY A 468 -10.76 -10.37 11.71
C GLY A 468 -10.99 -11.28 10.50
N ALA A 469 -9.91 -11.77 9.88
CA ALA A 469 -9.98 -12.40 8.56
C ALA A 469 -10.66 -13.79 8.60
N PRO A 470 -11.77 -14.01 7.87
CA PRO A 470 -12.45 -15.28 7.76
C PRO A 470 -11.73 -16.17 6.72
N VAL A 471 -10.48 -16.52 7.02
CA VAL A 471 -9.60 -17.34 6.17
C VAL A 471 -8.88 -18.40 6.98
N SER A 472 -8.42 -19.43 6.28
CA SER A 472 -7.60 -20.51 6.82
C SER A 472 -6.35 -19.97 7.52
N ALA A 473 -6.10 -20.46 8.75
CA ALA A 473 -4.83 -20.23 9.48
C ALA A 473 -3.72 -21.22 9.07
N SER A 474 -3.82 -21.85 7.89
CA SER A 474 -2.87 -22.87 7.43
C SER A 474 -1.45 -22.30 7.27
N PRO A 475 -0.45 -22.84 7.98
CA PRO A 475 0.94 -22.37 7.86
C PRO A 475 1.48 -22.45 6.43
N LYS A 476 1.02 -23.45 5.65
CA LYS A 476 1.46 -23.63 4.25
C LYS A 476 0.95 -22.51 3.35
N GLU A 477 -0.26 -22.03 3.57
CA GLU A 477 -0.83 -20.94 2.76
C GLU A 477 -0.24 -19.60 3.16
N TRP A 478 -0.06 -19.35 4.45
CA TRP A 478 0.57 -18.12 4.95
C TRP A 478 2.03 -17.98 4.53
N LYS A 479 2.78 -19.08 4.40
CA LYS A 479 4.12 -19.06 3.76
C LYS A 479 4.09 -18.61 2.31
N LYS A 480 3.03 -18.94 1.55
CA LYS A 480 2.84 -18.45 0.16
C LYS A 480 2.51 -16.96 0.14
N LEU A 481 1.73 -16.46 1.11
CA LEU A 481 1.52 -15.02 1.25
C LEU A 481 2.85 -14.31 1.51
N CYS A 482 3.66 -14.83 2.43
CA CYS A 482 4.94 -14.24 2.82
C CYS A 482 5.99 -14.24 1.70
N SER A 483 5.88 -15.12 0.69
CA SER A 483 6.77 -15.09 -0.48
C SER A 483 6.46 -13.94 -1.45
N VAL A 484 5.22 -13.43 -1.44
CA VAL A 484 4.78 -12.28 -2.26
C VAL A 484 5.08 -10.96 -1.55
N VAL A 485 4.92 -10.93 -0.23
CA VAL A 485 5.03 -9.71 0.59
C VAL A 485 6.49 -9.40 0.92
N GLY A 486 6.93 -8.18 0.66
CA GLY A 486 8.30 -7.73 0.95
C GLY A 486 8.57 -7.53 2.44
N GLY A 487 7.58 -7.03 3.17
CA GLY A 487 7.63 -6.68 4.60
C GLY A 487 6.76 -7.59 5.45
N ARG A 488 5.92 -6.98 6.30
CA ARG A 488 5.15 -7.68 7.34
C ARG A 488 3.79 -8.12 6.83
N VAL A 489 3.34 -9.29 7.30
CA VAL A 489 1.96 -9.77 7.18
C VAL A 489 1.35 -9.75 8.57
N ILE A 490 0.54 -8.73 8.84
CA ILE A 490 -0.12 -8.52 10.12
C ILE A 490 -1.45 -9.27 10.15
N ASN A 491 -1.62 -10.11 11.16
CA ASN A 491 -2.88 -10.76 11.51
C ASN A 491 -3.45 -10.12 12.79
N GLY A 492 -4.48 -9.30 12.66
CA GLY A 492 -5.23 -8.75 13.79
C GLY A 492 -6.43 -9.63 14.10
N TYR A 493 -6.40 -10.36 15.22
CA TYR A 493 -7.42 -11.35 15.57
C TYR A 493 -8.12 -11.01 16.89
N CYS A 494 -9.33 -11.53 17.07
CA CYS A 494 -10.09 -11.39 18.31
C CYS A 494 -10.47 -12.79 18.82
N GLU A 495 -10.00 -13.13 20.02
CA GLU A 495 -10.30 -14.41 20.67
C GLU A 495 -11.72 -14.44 21.25
N THR A 496 -12.42 -13.31 21.30
CA THR A 496 -13.81 -13.24 21.79
C THR A 496 -14.81 -13.01 20.66
N ASP A 497 -14.38 -13.04 19.39
CA ASP A 497 -15.28 -12.91 18.24
C ASP A 497 -16.17 -14.16 18.11
N TRP A 498 -17.31 -14.09 18.80
CA TRP A 498 -18.27 -15.18 18.85
C TRP A 498 -18.95 -15.41 17.50
N LEU A 499 -19.18 -14.35 16.71
CA LEU A 499 -19.87 -14.44 15.43
C LEU A 499 -19.00 -15.23 14.47
N LEU A 500 -17.73 -14.83 14.31
CA LEU A 500 -16.83 -15.53 13.40
C LEU A 500 -16.60 -16.98 13.85
N ARG A 501 -16.48 -17.25 15.16
CA ARG A 501 -16.41 -18.62 15.68
C ARG A 501 -17.66 -19.43 15.38
N PHE A 502 -18.84 -18.85 15.55
CA PHE A 502 -20.10 -19.54 15.34
C PHE A 502 -20.34 -19.83 13.86
N VAL A 503 -20.37 -18.78 13.04
CA VAL A 503 -20.66 -18.84 11.59
C VAL A 503 -19.67 -19.75 10.88
N TYR A 504 -18.38 -19.65 11.20
CA TYR A 504 -17.39 -20.46 10.50
C TYR A 504 -17.35 -21.91 10.99
N ARG A 505 -17.63 -22.18 12.27
CA ARG A 505 -17.73 -23.56 12.77
C ARG A 505 -18.95 -24.28 12.23
N THR A 506 -20.05 -23.58 11.96
CA THR A 506 -21.27 -24.17 11.41
C THR A 506 -21.25 -24.25 9.88
N MET A 507 -20.57 -23.32 9.20
CA MET A 507 -20.64 -23.17 7.74
C MET A 507 -19.34 -23.47 6.99
N SER A 508 -18.22 -23.76 7.66
CA SER A 508 -16.93 -24.02 7.00
C SER A 508 -16.20 -25.22 7.62
N VAL A 509 -15.51 -25.98 6.76
CA VAL A 509 -14.83 -27.25 7.13
C VAL A 509 -13.48 -27.03 7.84
N GLN A 510 -13.01 -25.78 7.91
CA GLN A 510 -11.68 -25.43 8.42
C GLN A 510 -11.72 -25.13 9.92
N PHE A 511 -10.95 -25.91 10.70
CA PHE A 511 -10.94 -25.82 12.17
C PHE A 511 -10.17 -24.62 12.75
N ALA A 512 -9.28 -23.98 11.98
CA ALA A 512 -8.45 -22.87 12.43
C ALA A 512 -8.60 -21.65 11.52
N ILE A 513 -9.02 -20.52 12.11
CA ILE A 513 -9.39 -19.29 11.41
C ILE A 513 -8.47 -18.18 11.87
N ALA A 514 -7.82 -17.50 10.91
CA ALA A 514 -6.86 -16.44 11.21
C ALA A 514 -7.47 -15.29 12.03
N GLY A 515 -8.73 -14.93 11.79
CA GLY A 515 -9.41 -13.86 12.52
C GLY A 515 -9.74 -14.16 13.99
N THR A 516 -9.64 -15.42 14.45
CA THR A 516 -10.03 -15.82 15.82
C THR A 516 -8.86 -16.25 16.71
N GLY A 517 -7.65 -16.31 16.16
CA GLY A 517 -6.47 -16.78 16.85
C GLY A 517 -5.18 -16.44 16.08
N PRO A 518 -4.01 -16.62 16.72
CA PRO A 518 -2.73 -16.37 16.08
C PRO A 518 -2.48 -17.37 14.94
N VAL A 519 -1.77 -16.92 13.91
CA VAL A 519 -1.26 -17.78 12.85
C VAL A 519 0.20 -18.12 13.10
N GLU A 520 0.49 -19.40 13.31
CA GLU A 520 1.83 -19.89 13.61
C GLU A 520 2.45 -20.60 12.41
N ALA A 521 3.34 -19.92 11.68
CA ALA A 521 4.14 -20.55 10.63
C ALA A 521 5.62 -20.62 11.06
N ARG A 522 6.06 -21.81 11.50
CA ARG A 522 7.44 -22.03 11.93
C ARG A 522 8.44 -21.60 10.85
N GLY A 523 9.41 -20.80 11.26
CA GLY A 523 10.48 -20.27 10.42
C GLY A 523 10.13 -19.00 9.65
N GLU A 524 8.88 -18.53 9.69
CA GLU A 524 8.46 -17.31 9.02
C GLU A 524 8.51 -16.12 9.98
N LYS A 525 9.35 -15.12 9.65
CA LYS A 525 9.55 -13.91 10.47
C LYS A 525 8.62 -12.76 10.08
N LYS A 526 7.99 -12.82 8.89
CA LYS A 526 7.13 -11.75 8.38
C LYS A 526 5.76 -11.71 9.04
N ILE A 527 5.29 -12.82 9.62
CA ILE A 527 3.97 -12.89 10.25
C ILE A 527 4.02 -12.22 11.63
N VAL A 528 3.16 -11.21 11.82
CA VAL A 528 3.02 -10.51 13.10
C VAL A 528 1.57 -10.63 13.56
N ASN A 529 1.36 -11.27 14.71
CA ASN A 529 0.03 -11.50 15.27
C ASN A 529 -0.29 -10.44 16.33
N PHE A 530 -1.42 -9.74 16.19
CA PHE A 530 -1.95 -8.79 17.17
C PHE A 530 -3.27 -9.28 17.73
N ASN A 531 -3.32 -9.49 19.04
CA ASN A 531 -4.56 -9.80 19.75
C ASN A 531 -5.32 -8.51 20.03
N LEU A 532 -6.49 -8.35 19.40
CA LEU A 532 -7.34 -7.16 19.48
C LEU A 532 -8.51 -7.33 20.45
N SER A 533 -8.56 -8.40 21.24
CA SER A 533 -9.70 -8.72 22.13
C SER A 533 -9.99 -7.65 23.19
N ASN A 534 -9.03 -6.76 23.47
CA ASN A 534 -9.24 -5.62 24.36
C ASN A 534 -10.09 -4.52 23.71
N ILE A 535 -10.00 -4.35 22.39
CA ILE A 535 -10.67 -3.31 21.61
C ILE A 535 -11.95 -3.88 20.97
N VAL A 536 -11.82 -5.04 20.32
CA VAL A 536 -12.87 -5.75 19.58
C VAL A 536 -13.58 -6.72 20.52
N LYS A 537 -14.86 -6.50 20.76
CA LYS A 537 -15.73 -7.40 21.56
C LYS A 537 -16.65 -8.27 20.71
N GLY A 538 -16.86 -7.90 19.45
CA GLY A 538 -17.57 -8.70 18.46
C GLY A 538 -17.21 -8.26 17.04
N HIS A 539 -17.61 -9.04 16.04
CA HIS A 539 -17.16 -8.83 14.65
C HIS A 539 -17.44 -7.42 14.12
N LEU A 540 -18.60 -6.83 14.43
CA LEU A 540 -18.98 -5.49 13.97
C LEU A 540 -18.03 -4.38 14.47
N ASP A 541 -17.31 -4.61 15.57
CA ASP A 541 -16.34 -3.65 16.10
C ASP A 541 -15.17 -3.41 15.15
N TYR A 542 -14.86 -4.33 14.23
CA TYR A 542 -13.80 -4.10 13.24
C TYR A 542 -14.07 -2.88 12.36
N ALA A 543 -15.34 -2.62 11.99
CA ALA A 543 -15.71 -1.42 11.26
C ALA A 543 -15.94 -0.22 12.20
N ARG A 544 -16.63 -0.44 13.33
CA ARG A 544 -17.01 0.64 14.27
C ARG A 544 -15.82 1.28 14.98
N LYS A 545 -14.81 0.47 15.36
CA LYS A 545 -13.60 0.89 16.07
C LYS A 545 -12.36 0.84 15.19
N LEU A 546 -12.53 0.92 13.87
CA LEU A 546 -11.43 0.73 12.91
C LEU A 546 -10.24 1.66 13.18
N THR A 547 -10.49 2.90 13.61
CA THR A 547 -9.42 3.86 13.96
C THR A 547 -8.57 3.38 15.13
N GLU A 548 -9.18 2.93 16.23
CA GLU A 548 -8.47 2.39 17.39
C GLU A 548 -7.70 1.11 17.04
N ILE A 549 -8.30 0.27 16.19
CA ILE A 549 -7.68 -0.98 15.73
C ILE A 549 -6.45 -0.70 14.86
N LEU A 550 -6.55 0.25 13.93
CA LEU A 550 -5.45 0.65 13.06
C LEU A 550 -4.27 1.20 13.88
N ASP A 551 -4.55 2.05 14.87
CA ASP A 551 -3.52 2.56 15.79
C ASP A 551 -2.86 1.41 16.59
N ALA A 552 -3.66 0.49 17.12
CA ALA A 552 -3.16 -0.66 17.88
C ALA A 552 -2.26 -1.61 17.07
N VAL A 553 -2.45 -1.73 15.76
CA VAL A 553 -1.58 -2.52 14.87
C VAL A 553 -0.41 -1.70 14.30
N GLY A 554 -0.23 -0.46 14.76
CA GLY A 554 0.87 0.42 14.39
C GLY A 554 0.70 1.10 13.03
N MET A 555 -0.53 1.36 12.61
CA MET A 555 -0.85 2.21 11.47
C MET A 555 -1.22 3.61 11.93
N ARG A 556 -0.65 4.63 11.30
CA ARG A 556 -0.97 6.02 11.58
C ARG A 556 -2.40 6.34 11.20
N VAL A 557 -3.10 6.91 12.16
CA VAL A 557 -4.43 7.47 12.00
C VAL A 557 -4.42 8.94 12.40
N THR A 558 -5.24 9.74 11.73
CA THR A 558 -5.52 11.13 12.14
C THR A 558 -6.94 11.19 12.66
N PRO A 559 -7.21 11.92 13.76
CA PRO A 559 -8.58 12.11 14.24
C PRO A 559 -9.48 12.83 13.22
N ARG A 560 -8.88 13.60 12.28
CA ARG A 560 -9.55 14.34 11.21
C ARG A 560 -8.58 14.52 10.02
N SER A 561 -8.69 13.69 8.99
CA SER A 561 -7.96 13.97 7.75
C SER A 561 -8.65 15.14 7.03
N ALA A 562 -8.13 16.36 7.17
CA ALA A 562 -8.60 17.53 6.42
C ALA A 562 -8.43 17.37 4.89
N ALA A 563 -7.69 16.35 4.44
CA ALA A 563 -7.46 16.00 3.04
C ALA A 563 -8.39 14.89 2.52
N SER A 564 -9.30 14.37 3.35
CA SER A 564 -10.36 13.47 2.90
C SER A 564 -11.33 14.24 2.02
N LYS A 565 -11.77 13.66 0.90
CA LYS A 565 -12.75 14.30 -0.01
C LYS A 565 -14.13 14.46 0.63
N ILE A 566 -14.40 13.74 1.72
CA ILE A 566 -15.73 13.68 2.33
C ILE A 566 -15.76 14.60 3.54
N ASP A 567 -16.71 15.51 3.51
CA ASP A 567 -17.14 16.25 4.71
C ASP A 567 -17.79 15.27 5.69
N LEU A 568 -17.05 14.94 6.74
CA LEU A 568 -17.45 13.97 7.75
C LEU A 568 -18.50 14.52 8.71
N GLU A 569 -18.55 15.86 8.87
CA GLU A 569 -19.50 16.50 9.80
C GLU A 569 -20.95 16.31 9.31
N ALA A 570 -21.18 16.38 8.00
CA ALA A 570 -22.49 16.16 7.41
C ALA A 570 -22.95 14.69 7.49
N TYR A 571 -22.04 13.73 7.37
CA TYR A 571 -22.35 12.30 7.43
C TYR A 571 -22.66 11.86 8.87
N GLU A 572 -21.88 12.33 9.85
CA GLU A 572 -22.14 12.07 11.27
C GLU A 572 -23.49 12.66 11.70
N GLN A 573 -23.83 13.86 11.24
CA GLN A 573 -25.15 14.47 11.49
C GLN A 573 -26.30 13.66 10.89
N GLN A 574 -26.16 13.12 9.68
CA GLN A 574 -27.18 12.24 9.07
C GLN A 574 -27.38 10.95 9.84
N THR A 575 -26.29 10.33 10.31
CA THR A 575 -26.34 9.08 11.07
C THR A 575 -26.99 9.29 12.45
N THR A 576 -26.63 10.39 13.12
CA THR A 576 -27.18 10.75 14.44
C THR A 576 -28.68 11.05 14.37
N VAL A 577 -29.15 11.66 13.27
CA VAL A 577 -30.59 11.91 13.04
C VAL A 577 -31.35 10.61 12.81
N GLN A 578 -30.80 9.66 12.04
CA GLN A 578 -31.43 8.34 11.84
C GLN A 578 -31.44 7.47 13.11
N GLU A 579 -30.39 7.52 13.93
CA GLU A 579 -30.37 6.82 15.23
C GLU A 579 -31.36 7.45 16.23
N GLY A 580 -31.56 8.77 16.18
CA GLY A 580 -32.56 9.47 16.99
C GLY A 580 -34.01 9.13 16.61
N GLU A 581 -34.30 8.91 15.33
CA GLU A 581 -35.62 8.51 14.85
C GLU A 581 -35.93 7.03 15.19
N ASN A 582 -34.96 6.13 15.05
CA ASN A 582 -35.14 4.71 15.38
C ASN A 582 -35.15 4.40 16.89
N GLY A 583 -34.61 5.30 17.73
CA GLY A 583 -34.66 5.19 19.19
C GLY A 583 -35.94 5.73 19.84
N SER A 584 -36.87 6.26 19.05
CA SER A 584 -38.12 6.91 19.52
C SER A 584 -39.41 6.21 19.09
N SER A 585 -39.32 4.98 18.56
CA SER A 585 -40.48 4.16 18.15
C SER A 585 -40.69 2.95 19.06
#